data_AF-A0A1D7Y1C3-F1
#
_entry.id   AF-A0A1D7Y1C3-F1
#
_cell.length_a   1.000
_cell.length_b   1.000
_cell.length_c   1.000
_cell.angle_alpha   90.00
_cell.angle_beta   90.00
_cell.angle_gamma   90.00
#
_symmetry.space_group_name_H-M   'P 1'
#
loop_
_entity.id
_entity.type
_entity.pdbx_description
1 polymer ?
#
loop_
_entity_poly.entity_id
_entity_poly.type
_entity_poly.pdbx_seq_one_letter_code
_entity_poly.pdbx_strand_id
1 'polypeptide(L)' 'MKKTLKIISTVSIVLFGILWISSKLDFLTEYNLTDFRNILVLIYLFTSLKYFQMEVKDKNTEIQELKFKLERTRREI' A
#
# COMPACT_ATOMS: atom_id res chain seq x y z
N MET A 1 -11.74 -4.04 -2.60
CA MET A 1 -10.96 -3.65 -1.41
C MET A 1 -9.45 -3.61 -1.66
N LYS A 2 -8.79 -4.69 -2.13
CA LYS A 2 -7.34 -4.71 -2.41
C LYS A 2 -6.90 -3.66 -3.47
N LYS A 3 -7.66 -3.55 -4.56
CA LYS A 3 -7.45 -2.53 -5.62
C LYS A 3 -7.66 -1.10 -5.10
N THR A 4 -8.68 -0.91 -4.26
CA THR A 4 -9.01 0.39 -3.67
C THR A 4 -7.89 0.90 -2.75
N LEU A 5 -7.35 0.03 -1.88
CA LEU A 5 -6.20 0.35 -1.02
C LEU A 5 -4.95 0.67 -1.84
N LYS A 6 -4.70 -0.07 -2.92
CA LYS A 6 -3.57 0.19 -3.84
C LYS A 6 -3.72 1.56 -4.51
N ILE A 7 -4.91 1.90 -4.98
CA ILE A 7 -5.21 3.22 -5.58
C ILE A 7 -5.01 4.34 -4.56
N ILE A 8 -5.53 4.20 -3.34
CA ILE A 8 -5.37 5.22 -2.28
C ILE A 8 -3.89 5.41 -1.96
N SER A 9 -3.12 4.33 -1.81
CA SER A 9 -1.68 4.41 -1.55
C SER A 9 -0.92 5.14 -2.67
N THR A 10 -1.25 4.84 -3.94
CA THR A 10 -0.63 5.51 -5.09
C THR A 10 -1.04 6.97 -5.16
N VAL A 11 -2.31 7.30 -4.93
CA VAL A 11 -2.78 8.69 -4.94
C VAL A 11 -2.14 9.49 -3.80
N SER A 12 -2.00 8.92 -2.60
CA SER A 12 -1.36 9.59 -1.46
C SER A 12 0.12 9.93 -1.72
N ILE A 13 0.91 9.02 -2.32
CA ILE A 13 2.32 9.31 -2.60
C ILE A 13 2.47 10.36 -3.72
N VAL A 14 1.58 10.34 -4.72
CA VAL A 14 1.56 11.34 -5.80
C VAL A 14 1.18 12.72 -5.27
N LEU A 15 0.13 12.81 -4.43
CA LEU A 15 -0.26 14.06 -3.77
C LEU A 15 0.86 14.61 -2.88
N PHE A 16 1.54 13.75 -2.14
CA PHE A 16 2.70 14.14 -1.34
C PHE A 16 3.80 14.76 -2.21
N GLY A 17 4.12 14.15 -3.36
CA GLY A 17 5.12 14.68 -4.28
C GLY A 17 4.75 16.07 -4.83
N ILE A 18 3.48 16.28 -5.20
CA ILE A 18 2.99 17.57 -5.68
C ILE A 18 3.09 18.64 -4.58
N LEU A 19 2.61 18.34 -3.38
CA LEU A 19 2.67 19.25 -2.22
C LEU A 19 4.12 19.61 -1.85
N TRP A 20 5.04 18.64 -1.96
CA TRP A 20 6.46 18.86 -1.72
C TRP A 20 7.05 19.87 -2.72
N ILE A 21 6.82 19.67 -4.02
CA ILE A 21 7.27 20.59 -5.07
C ILE A 21 6.62 21.98 -4.87
N SER A 22 5.32 22.06 -4.59
CA SER A 22 4.63 23.34 -4.37
C SER A 22 5.18 24.11 -3.18
N SER A 23 5.59 23.43 -2.09
CA SER A 23 6.20 24.09 -0.93
C SER A 23 7.61 24.64 -1.21
N LYS A 24 8.33 24.05 -2.18
CA LYS A 24 9.68 24.47 -2.59
C LYS A 24 9.67 25.69 -3.51
N LEU A 25 8.51 26.01 -4.11
CA LEU A 25 8.35 27.09 -5.08
C LEU A 25 7.69 28.35 -4.47
N ASP A 26 7.60 28.43 -3.13
CA ASP A 26 6.99 29.52 -2.34
C ASP A 26 5.56 29.91 -2.79
N PHE A 27 4.86 29.02 -3.50
CA PHE A 27 3.56 29.31 -4.11
C PHE A 27 2.40 29.32 -3.09
N LEU A 28 2.60 28.75 -1.89
CA LEU A 28 1.56 28.50 -0.89
C LEU A 28 2.09 28.66 0.56
N THR A 29 2.80 29.75 0.82
CA THR A 29 3.53 30.00 2.09
C THR A 29 2.68 30.19 3.35
N GLU A 30 1.34 30.08 3.27
CA GLU A 30 0.44 30.52 4.34
C GLU A 30 -0.42 29.43 5.01
N TYR A 31 -0.43 28.19 4.51
CA TYR A 31 -1.22 27.11 5.12
C TYR A 31 -0.33 26.16 5.94
N ASN A 32 -0.87 25.55 7.00
CA ASN A 32 -0.27 24.51 7.86
C ASN A 32 0.04 23.20 7.07
N LEU A 33 0.81 23.32 5.99
CA LEU A 33 1.19 22.30 5.02
C LEU A 33 2.01 21.18 5.66
N THR A 34 2.77 21.49 6.71
CA THR A 34 3.59 20.51 7.43
C THR A 34 2.75 19.44 8.12
N ASP A 35 1.66 19.82 8.77
CA ASP A 35 0.78 18.87 9.47
C ASP A 35 0.00 18.00 8.49
N PHE A 36 -0.52 18.62 7.42
CA PHE A 36 -1.21 17.89 6.35
C PHE A 36 -0.28 16.89 5.67
N ARG A 37 0.97 17.28 5.42
CA ARG A 37 2.00 16.40 4.85
C ARG A 37 2.28 15.20 5.76
N ASN A 38 2.40 15.42 7.07
CA ASN A 38 2.64 14.35 8.03
C ASN A 38 1.47 13.35 8.09
N ILE A 39 0.23 13.85 8.05
CA ILE A 39 -0.98 13.00 8.00
C ILE A 39 -1.00 12.15 6.73
N LEU A 40 -0.66 12.72 5.57
CA LEU A 40 -0.59 11.96 4.32
C LEU A 40 0.45 10.84 4.36
N VAL A 41 1.61 11.08 4.98
CA VAL A 41 2.64 10.05 5.17
C VAL A 41 2.13 8.93 6.08
N LEU A 42 1.44 9.26 7.17
CA LEU A 42 0.84 8.26 8.06
C LEU A 42 -0.22 7.43 7.33
N ILE A 43 -1.11 8.07 6.56
CA ILE A 43 -2.12 7.37 5.76
C ILE A 43 -1.47 6.41 4.77
N TYR A 44 -0.43 6.85 4.07
CA TYR A 44 0.34 6.02 3.15
C TYR A 44 0.94 4.81 3.87
N LEU A 45 1.56 5.01 5.04
CA LEU A 45 2.21 3.96 5.81
C LEU A 45 1.20 2.90 6.27
N PHE A 46 0.10 3.32 6.90
CA PHE A 46 -0.92 2.39 7.40
C PHE A 46 -1.61 1.63 6.25
N THR A 47 -1.89 2.31 5.14
CA THR A 47 -2.52 1.70 3.97
C THR A 47 -1.61 0.68 3.32
N SER A 48 -0.32 1.01 3.15
CA SER A 48 0.70 0.11 2.59
C SER A 48 0.87 -1.13 3.45
N LEU A 49 0.99 -0.96 4.78
CA LEU A 49 1.14 -2.07 5.71
C LEU A 49 -0.04 -3.04 5.62
N LYS A 50 -1.26 -2.53 5.62
CA LYS A 50 -2.48 -3.33 5.50
C LYS A 50 -2.57 -4.05 4.16
N TYR A 51 -2.17 -3.38 3.07
CA TYR A 51 -2.10 -3.98 1.75
C TYR A 51 -1.10 -5.15 1.71
N PHE A 52 0.11 -4.96 2.24
CA PHE A 52 1.14 -6.00 2.26
C PHE A 52 0.74 -7.20 3.14
N GLN A 53 0.14 -6.97 4.31
CA GLN A 53 -0.38 -8.07 5.14
C GLN A 53 -1.41 -8.92 4.39
N MET A 54 -2.31 -8.26 3.65
CA MET A 54 -3.32 -8.95 2.85
C MET A 54 -2.70 -9.66 1.63
N GLU A 55 -1.65 -9.11 1.02
CA GLU A 55 -0.92 -9.77 -0.07
C GLU A 55 -0.17 -11.01 0.39
N VAL A 56 0.53 -10.94 1.52
CA VAL A 56 1.23 -12.09 2.12
C VAL A 56 0.24 -13.18 2.50
N LYS A 57 -0.89 -12.82 3.11
CA LYS A 57 -1.93 -13.80 3.48
C LYS A 57 -2.47 -14.55 2.27
N ASP A 58 -2.84 -13.85 1.21
CA ASP A 58 -3.39 -14.47 0.01
C ASP A 58 -2.35 -15.41 -0.66
N LYS A 59 -1.09 -14.96 -0.78
CA LYS A 59 -0.01 -15.78 -1.33
C LYS A 59 0.27 -17.02 -0.47
N ASN A 60 0.17 -16.90 0.86
CA ASN A 60 0.39 -18.03 1.75
C ASN A 60 -0.73 -19.08 1.62
N THR A 61 -1.98 -18.65 1.46
CA THR A 61 -3.10 -19.56 1.16
C THR A 61 -2.87 -20.30 -0.16
N GLU A 62 -2.45 -19.59 -1.20
CA GLU A 62 -2.16 -20.19 -2.52
C GLU A 62 -1.03 -21.22 -2.41
N ILE A 63 0.04 -20.92 -1.65
CA ILE A 63 1.13 -21.87 -1.40
C ILE A 63 0.62 -23.11 -0.66
N GLN A 64 -0.26 -22.96 0.34
CA GLN A 64 -0.83 -24.09 1.07
C GLN A 64 -1.70 -24.97 0.17
N GLU A 65 -2.54 -24.37 -0.67
CA GLU A 65 -3.34 -25.11 -1.65
C GLU A 65 -2.47 -25.88 -2.65
N LEU A 66 -1.42 -25.23 -3.17
CA LEU A 66 -0.48 -25.86 -4.10
C LEU A 66 0.27 -27.02 -3.44
N LYS A 67 0.73 -26.85 -2.19
CA LYS A 67 1.36 -27.92 -1.40
C LYS A 67 0.40 -29.09 -1.20
N PHE A 68 -0.86 -28.82 -0.85
CA PHE A 68 -1.86 -29.86 -0.67
C PHE A 68 -2.13 -30.63 -1.96
N LYS A 69 -2.25 -29.95 -3.11
CA LYS A 69 -2.42 -30.58 -4.42
C LYS A 69 -1.22 -31.45 -4.79
N LEU A 70 0.00 -30.95 -4.61
CA LEU A 70 1.24 -31.70 -4.84
C LEU A 70 1.31 -32.97 -3.99
N GLU A 71 0.96 -32.86 -2.71
CA GLU A 71 0.99 -33.99 -1.79
C GLU A 71 -0.06 -35.04 -2.15
N ARG A 72 -1.25 -34.62 -2.58
CA ARG A 72 -2.29 -35.52 -3.08
C ARG A 72 -1.84 -36.27 -4.33
N THR A 73 -1.35 -35.57 -5.35
CA THR A 73 -0.85 -36.19 -6.59
C THR A 73 0.31 -37.14 -6.31
N ARG A 74 1.19 -36.82 -5.35
CA ARG A 74 2.29 -37.71 -4.94
C ARG A 74 1.82 -39.01 -4.28
N ARG A 75 0.68 -39.02 -3.60
CA ARG A 75 0.11 -40.23 -2.98
C ARG A 75 -0.69 -41.09 -3.97
N GLU A 76 -1.12 -40.51 -5.09
CA GLU A 76 -1.88 -41.19 -6.15
C GLU A 76 -0.96 -41.83 -7.22
N ILE A 77 0.36 -41.56 -7.18
CA ILE A 77 1.43 -42.18 -8.00
C ILE A 77 2.20 -43.18 -7.16
#